data_AF-A0A7V3PXL2-F1
#
_entry.id   AF-A0A7V3PXL2-F1
#
_cell.length_a   1.000
_cell.length_b   1.000
_cell.length_c   1.000
_cell.angle_alpha   90.00
_cell.angle_beta   90.00
_cell.angle_gamma   90.00
#
_symmetry.space_group_name_H-M   'P 1'
#
loop_
_entity.id
_entity.type
_entity.pdbx_description
1 polymer ?
#
loop_
_entity_poly.entity_id
_entity_poly.type
_entity_poly.pdbx_seq_one_letter_code
_entity_poly.pdbx_strand_id
1 'polypeptide(L)'
;MKLLPVKLRLDQWMSSFLLVIASILITLFVAEIILRISHLVQIRRVKYIPKLMCQDKCAGGDLCPNIQPILLKGKEFSTTLFTNNLGCYDRPYNGEENVILLVGDSFTFGHADFPNKYGTLLERYLDYRILKCGVGGLWHISGIL
;
A
#
# COMPACT_ATOMS: atom_id res chain seq x y z
N MET A 1 -50.06 -18.26 -39.95
CA MET A 1 -49.02 -18.08 -38.91
C MET A 1 -47.92 -19.11 -39.18
N LYS A 2 -46.83 -18.74 -39.89
CA LYS A 2 -45.75 -19.69 -40.22
C LYS A 2 -44.87 -19.87 -38.97
N LEU A 3 -44.90 -21.08 -38.40
CA LEU A 3 -43.96 -21.48 -37.35
C LEU A 3 -42.56 -21.53 -37.98
N LEU A 4 -41.69 -20.60 -37.61
CA LEU A 4 -40.26 -20.66 -37.94
C LEU A 4 -39.69 -22.00 -37.42
N PRO A 5 -38.91 -22.74 -38.22
CA PRO A 5 -38.42 -24.06 -37.83
C PRO A 5 -37.54 -23.94 -36.58
N VAL A 6 -37.77 -24.81 -35.59
CA VAL A 6 -37.13 -24.82 -34.26
C VAL A 6 -35.60 -24.69 -34.32
N LYS A 7 -34.98 -25.23 -35.37
CA LYS A 7 -33.54 -25.15 -35.65
C LYS A 7 -33.02 -23.71 -35.84
N LEU A 8 -33.76 -22.87 -36.58
CA LEU A 8 -33.43 -21.46 -36.81
C LEU A 8 -33.49 -20.63 -35.53
N ARG A 9 -34.33 -21.03 -34.56
CA ARG A 9 -34.42 -20.39 -33.25
C ARG A 9 -33.23 -20.78 -32.37
N LEU A 10 -32.86 -22.06 -32.31
CA LEU A 10 -31.70 -22.55 -31.55
C LEU A 10 -30.38 -21.91 -32.02
N ASP A 11 -30.16 -21.78 -33.32
CA ASP A 11 -28.95 -21.15 -33.88
C ASP A 11 -28.83 -19.66 -33.48
N GLN A 12 -29.97 -18.95 -33.39
CA GLN A 12 -30.00 -17.58 -32.88
C GLN A 12 -29.66 -17.52 -31.39
N TRP A 13 -30.21 -18.40 -30.56
CA TRP A 13 -29.89 -18.45 -29.12
C TRP A 13 -28.42 -18.77 -28.86
N MET A 14 -27.84 -19.71 -29.61
CA MET A 14 -26.40 -20.01 -29.52
C MET A 14 -25.54 -18.81 -29.92
N SER A 15 -25.92 -18.10 -30.99
CA SER A 15 -25.18 -16.92 -31.45
C SER A 15 -25.23 -15.80 -30.41
N SER A 16 -26.39 -15.54 -29.83
CA SER A 16 -26.53 -14.55 -28.74
C SER A 16 -25.72 -14.94 -27.51
N PHE A 17 -25.74 -16.22 -27.12
CA PHE A 17 -24.97 -16.71 -25.98
C PHE A 17 -23.46 -16.58 -26.18
N LEU A 18 -22.96 -16.93 -27.37
CA LEU A 18 -21.57 -16.74 -27.76
C LEU A 18 -21.16 -15.26 -27.72
N LEU A 19 -22.00 -14.36 -28.21
CA LEU A 19 -21.75 -12.92 -28.17
C LEU A 19 -21.67 -12.38 -26.74
N VAL A 20 -22.52 -12.87 -25.82
CA VAL A 20 -22.47 -12.49 -24.41
C VAL A 20 -21.20 -12.98 -23.72
N ILE A 21 -20.77 -14.22 -23.97
CA ILE A 21 -19.52 -14.72 -23.41
C ILE A 21 -18.32 -13.94 -23.97
N ALA A 22 -18.29 -13.72 -25.28
CA ALA A 22 -17.22 -12.97 -25.92
C ALA A 22 -17.15 -11.54 -25.37
N SER A 23 -18.28 -10.87 -25.16
CA SER A 23 -18.29 -9.51 -24.60
C SER A 23 -17.76 -9.48 -23.16
N ILE A 24 -18.15 -10.43 -22.30
CA ILE A 24 -17.64 -10.54 -20.93
C ILE A 24 -16.12 -10.74 -20.94
N LEU A 25 -15.61 -11.65 -21.76
CA LEU A 25 -14.17 -11.93 -21.84
C LEU A 25 -13.39 -10.70 -22.32
N ILE A 26 -13.89 -10.01 -23.34
CA ILE A 26 -13.26 -8.77 -23.85
C ILE A 26 -13.27 -7.69 -22.78
N THR A 27 -14.39 -7.48 -22.08
CA THR A 27 -14.47 -6.48 -21.00
C THR A 27 -13.50 -6.80 -19.87
N LEU A 28 -13.40 -8.07 -19.44
CA LEU A 28 -12.44 -8.48 -18.42
C LEU A 28 -11.00 -8.29 -18.88
N PHE A 29 -10.69 -8.62 -20.13
CA PHE A 29 -9.36 -8.43 -20.69
C PHE A 29 -8.96 -6.95 -20.76
N VAL A 30 -9.87 -6.08 -21.21
CA VAL A 30 -9.64 -4.63 -21.25
C VAL A 30 -9.48 -4.07 -19.83
N ALA A 31 -10.33 -4.50 -18.89
CA ALA A 31 -10.22 -4.09 -17.49
C ALA A 31 -8.85 -4.49 -16.89
N GLU A 32 -8.38 -5.71 -17.13
CA GLU A 32 -7.07 -6.19 -16.69
C GLU A 32 -5.92 -5.36 -17.27
N ILE A 33 -5.98 -5.02 -18.57
CA ILE A 33 -4.98 -4.16 -19.21
C ILE A 33 -4.96 -2.77 -18.56
N ILE A 34 -6.13 -2.16 -18.37
CA ILE A 34 -6.25 -0.85 -17.73
C ILE A 34 -5.68 -0.92 -16.30
N LEU A 35 -6.02 -1.96 -15.54
CA LEU A 35 -5.51 -2.16 -14.18
C LEU A 35 -3.99 -2.32 -14.18
N ARG A 36 -3.40 -3.13 -15.06
CA ARG A 36 -1.93 -3.29 -15.15
C ARG A 36 -1.23 -2.00 -15.52
N ILE A 37 -1.74 -1.26 -16.51
CA ILE A 37 -1.16 0.03 -16.91
C ILE A 37 -1.29 1.03 -15.76
N SER A 38 -2.46 1.12 -15.11
CA SER A 38 -2.68 2.03 -13.99
C SER A 38 -1.78 1.72 -12.79
N HIS A 39 -1.59 0.44 -12.46
CA HIS A 39 -0.70 -0.02 -11.40
C HIS A 39 0.76 0.36 -11.70
N LEU A 40 1.24 0.17 -12.93
CA LEU A 40 2.57 0.57 -13.35
C LEU A 40 2.78 2.09 -13.27
N VAL A 41 1.76 2.88 -13.63
CA VAL A 41 1.78 4.34 -13.51
C VAL A 41 1.80 4.77 -12.04
N GLN A 42 1.09 4.06 -11.16
CA GLN A 42 1.02 4.36 -9.73
C GLN A 42 2.34 4.06 -9.02
N ILE A 43 3.00 2.92 -9.32
CA ILE A 43 4.33 2.59 -8.79
C ILE A 43 5.34 3.69 -9.16
N ARG A 44 5.33 4.17 -10.40
CA ARG A 44 6.26 5.23 -10.86
C ARG A 44 6.08 6.57 -10.16
N ARG A 45 4.92 6.86 -9.56
CA ARG A 45 4.65 8.15 -8.89
C ARG A 45 5.16 8.22 -7.46
N VAL A 46 5.56 7.09 -6.88
CA VAL A 46 6.13 7.10 -5.53
C VAL A 46 7.55 7.61 -5.61
N LYS A 47 7.73 8.86 -5.17
CA LYS A 47 9.03 9.52 -5.13
C LYS A 47 9.85 8.83 -4.05
N TYR A 48 10.69 7.89 -4.48
CA TYR A 48 11.61 7.15 -3.61
C TYR A 48 12.49 8.15 -2.87
N ILE A 49 12.58 8.01 -1.54
CA ILE A 49 13.50 8.79 -0.71
C ILE A 49 14.69 7.87 -0.45
N PRO A 50 15.78 7.97 -1.24
CA PRO A 50 16.81 6.93 -1.30
C PRO A 50 17.53 6.68 0.03
N LYS A 51 17.44 7.62 0.96
CA LYS A 51 18.09 7.55 2.28
C LYS A 51 17.16 7.06 3.41
N LEU A 52 15.90 6.79 3.10
CA LEU A 52 14.92 6.38 4.10
C LEU A 52 14.92 4.86 4.33
N MET A 53 15.31 4.09 3.31
CA MET A 53 15.16 2.65 3.31
C MET A 53 16.48 1.91 3.25
N CYS A 54 16.56 0.86 4.04
CA CYS A 54 17.64 -0.10 4.07
C CYS A 54 17.10 -1.46 3.64
N GLN A 55 17.91 -2.23 2.92
CA GLN A 55 17.55 -3.57 2.53
C GLN A 55 17.62 -4.47 3.77
N ASP A 56 16.52 -5.16 4.05
CA ASP A 56 16.46 -6.16 5.12
C ASP A 56 16.43 -7.56 4.52
N LYS A 57 17.20 -8.48 5.11
CA LYS A 57 17.34 -9.85 4.57
C LYS A 57 16.05 -10.68 4.70
N CYS A 58 15.19 -10.35 5.65
CA CYS A 58 13.98 -11.10 5.97
C CYS A 58 12.72 -10.40 5.46
N ALA A 59 12.65 -9.07 5.56
CA ALA A 59 11.50 -8.26 5.17
C ALA A 59 11.62 -7.64 3.76
N GLY A 60 12.78 -7.80 3.10
CA GLY A 60 13.07 -7.18 1.80
C GLY A 60 13.51 -5.72 1.94
N GLY A 61 12.67 -4.87 2.54
CA GLY A 61 12.98 -3.46 2.78
C GLY A 61 12.39 -2.94 4.09
N ASP A 62 13.20 -2.21 4.84
CA ASP A 62 12.83 -1.57 6.11
C ASP A 62 13.34 -0.12 6.17
N LEU A 63 12.89 0.64 7.15
CA LEU A 63 13.40 1.97 7.46
C LEU A 63 14.82 1.86 8.03
N CYS A 64 15.77 2.65 7.50
CA CYS A 64 17.11 2.64 8.09
C CYS A 64 17.07 3.19 9.52
N PRO A 65 17.91 2.69 10.44
CA PRO A 65 18.06 3.29 11.76
C PRO A 65 18.77 4.66 11.69
N ASN A 66 18.47 5.51 12.67
CA ASN A 66 19.13 6.80 12.91
C ASN A 66 19.11 7.81 11.75
N ILE A 67 18.07 7.78 10.92
CA ILE A 67 17.82 8.81 9.91
C ILE A 67 17.46 10.12 10.59
N GLN A 68 18.22 11.15 10.23
CA GLN A 68 17.98 12.53 10.66
C GLN A 68 16.64 13.06 10.15
N PRO A 69 16.02 14.05 10.82
CA PRO A 69 14.78 14.67 10.37
C PRO A 69 14.82 15.15 8.90
N ILE A 70 13.95 14.58 8.06
CA ILE A 70 13.76 14.94 6.66
C ILE A 70 12.33 15.46 6.47
N LEU A 71 12.20 16.59 5.79
CA LEU A 71 10.90 17.16 5.46
C LEU A 71 10.28 16.44 4.26
N LEU A 72 9.15 15.77 4.50
CA LEU A 72 8.31 15.15 3.49
C LEU A 72 7.21 16.12 3.07
N LYS A 73 7.21 16.51 1.79
CA LYS A 73 6.14 17.35 1.21
C LYS A 73 5.35 16.56 0.18
N GLY A 74 4.08 16.31 0.47
CA GLY A 74 3.06 15.91 -0.49
C GLY A 74 2.29 17.12 -1.01
N LYS A 75 1.28 16.87 -1.85
CA LYS A 75 0.36 17.93 -2.32
C LYS A 75 -0.48 18.52 -1.18
N GLU A 76 -0.86 17.68 -0.21
CA GLU A 76 -1.82 18.03 0.85
C GLU A 76 -1.24 17.87 2.26
N PHE A 77 0.03 17.47 2.38
CA PHE A 77 0.68 17.27 3.66
C PHE A 77 2.14 17.73 3.63
N SER A 78 2.62 18.19 4.77
CA SER A 78 4.03 18.46 5.03
C SER A 78 4.32 17.87 6.40
N THR A 79 5.25 16.92 6.49
CA THR A 79 5.61 16.31 7.77
C THR A 79 7.09 15.99 7.86
N THR A 80 7.64 16.06 9.06
CA THR A 80 9.05 15.78 9.32
C THR A 80 9.22 14.35 9.77
N LEU A 81 9.85 13.53 8.93
CA LEU A 81 10.12 12.14 9.22
C LEU A 81 11.55 11.95 9.75
N PHE A 82 11.72 11.08 10.74
CA PHE A 82 13.00 10.63 11.27
C PHE A 82 12.85 9.18 11.75
N THR A 83 13.95 8.53 12.12
CA THR A 83 13.91 7.20 12.71
C THR A 83 14.85 7.10 13.91
N ASN A 84 14.49 6.31 14.92
CA ASN A 84 15.35 6.02 16.06
C ASN A 84 16.42 4.97 15.74
N ASN A 85 17.14 4.54 16.78
CA ASN A 85 18.16 3.50 16.76
C ASN A 85 17.64 2.12 16.31
N LEU A 86 16.33 1.88 16.32
CA LEU A 86 15.70 0.64 15.83
C LEU A 86 15.17 0.76 14.39
N GLY A 87 15.26 1.92 13.75
CA GLY A 87 14.61 2.16 12.45
C GLY A 87 13.14 2.59 12.55
N CYS A 88 12.57 2.68 13.75
CA CYS A 88 11.18 3.09 13.93
C CYS A 88 11.04 4.61 13.85
N TYR A 89 9.94 5.10 13.28
CA TYR A 89 9.62 6.53 13.28
C TYR A 89 9.09 6.96 14.65
N ASP A 90 10.01 7.04 15.60
CA ASP A 90 9.74 7.24 17.01
C ASP A 90 10.91 7.87 17.76
N ARG A 91 10.68 8.21 19.04
CA ARG A 91 11.74 8.63 19.98
C ARG A 91 12.77 7.51 20.19
N PRO A 92 14.02 7.85 20.59
CA PRO A 92 15.05 6.86 20.91
C PRO A 92 14.52 5.74 21.82
N TYR A 93 14.90 4.50 21.52
CA TYR A 93 14.66 3.35 22.38
C TYR A 93 15.89 3.16 23.27
N ASN A 94 15.70 3.28 24.59
CA ASN A 94 16.76 3.24 25.60
C ASN A 94 16.78 1.92 26.37
N GLY A 95 16.12 0.88 25.85
CA GLY A 95 15.97 -0.39 26.56
C GLY A 95 14.80 -0.38 27.53
N GLU A 96 13.78 0.44 27.29
CA GLU A 96 12.58 0.46 28.12
C GLU A 96 11.94 -0.95 28.15
N GLU A 97 11.64 -1.43 29.36
CA GLU A 97 10.83 -2.61 29.58
C GLU A 97 9.34 -2.27 29.38
N ASN A 98 8.51 -3.28 29.08
CA ASN A 98 7.06 -3.10 28.96
C ASN A 98 6.66 -2.08 27.89
N VAL A 99 7.01 -2.35 26.63
CA VAL A 99 6.64 -1.52 25.48
C VAL A 99 5.62 -2.22 24.59
N ILE A 100 4.69 -1.48 24.01
CA ILE A 100 3.82 -1.96 22.94
C ILE A 100 4.55 -1.73 21.62
N LEU A 101 4.71 -2.78 20.82
CA LEU A 101 5.22 -2.66 19.46
C LEU A 101 4.06 -2.45 18.50
N LEU A 102 4.03 -1.30 17.82
CA LEU A 102 3.04 -0.96 16.81
C LEU A 102 3.65 -1.12 15.41
N VAL A 103 3.28 -2.21 14.75
CA VAL A 103 3.69 -2.57 13.37
C VAL A 103 2.51 -2.47 12.41
N GLY A 104 2.81 -2.36 11.11
CA GLY A 104 1.81 -2.33 10.06
C GLY A 104 2.30 -1.56 8.84
N ASP A 105 1.36 -1.17 7.99
CA ASP A 105 1.66 -0.59 6.68
C ASP A 105 1.66 0.95 6.67
N SER A 106 1.22 1.57 5.57
CA SER A 106 1.04 3.01 5.43
C SER A 106 0.09 3.64 6.46
N PHE A 107 -0.86 2.88 7.01
CA PHE A 107 -1.77 3.39 8.05
C PHE A 107 -1.07 3.50 9.41
N THR A 108 -0.18 2.56 9.73
CA THR A 108 0.66 2.63 10.93
C THR A 108 1.78 3.64 10.75
N PHE A 109 2.39 3.69 9.57
CA PHE A 109 3.44 4.63 9.24
C PHE A 109 2.93 6.07 9.21
N GLY A 110 1.80 6.37 8.57
CA GLY A 110 1.06 7.65 8.61
C GLY A 110 1.84 8.94 8.30
N HIS A 111 1.37 9.72 7.32
CA HIS A 111 1.94 11.03 6.95
C HIS A 111 1.41 12.17 7.84
N ALA A 112 1.57 12.03 9.15
CA ALA A 112 1.22 13.05 10.13
C ALA A 112 2.45 13.42 10.95
N ASP A 113 2.49 14.67 11.42
CA ASP A 113 3.53 15.12 12.34
C ASP A 113 3.59 14.23 13.56
N PHE A 114 4.80 13.96 14.03
CA PHE A 114 5.06 13.07 15.16
C PHE A 114 4.08 13.17 16.34
N PRO A 115 3.73 14.37 16.87
CA PRO A 115 2.74 14.50 17.94
C PRO A 115 1.32 14.07 17.56
N ASN A 116 0.96 14.09 16.29
CA ASN A 116 -0.39 13.79 15.81
C ASN A 116 -0.52 12.40 15.17
N LYS A 117 0.55 11.60 15.20
CA LYS A 117 0.51 10.22 14.70
C LYS A 117 -0.41 9.37 15.56
N TYR A 118 -1.10 8.42 14.92
CA TYR A 118 -1.95 7.44 15.60
C TYR A 118 -1.25 6.78 16.80
N GLY A 119 -0.05 6.24 16.62
CA GLY A 119 0.69 5.60 17.72
C GLY A 119 1.11 6.57 18.83
N THR A 120 1.30 7.86 18.53
CA THR A 120 1.59 8.88 19.55
C THR A 120 0.34 9.28 20.32
N LEU A 121 -0.80 9.36 19.65
CA LEU A 121 -2.09 9.57 20.30
C LEU A 121 -2.43 8.39 21.20
N LEU A 122 -2.26 7.16 20.70
CA LEU A 122 -2.51 5.93 21.46
C LEU A 122 -1.62 5.83 22.70
N GLU A 123 -0.33 6.16 22.58
CA GLU A 123 0.61 6.23 23.70
C GLU A 123 0.14 7.18 24.81
N ARG A 124 -0.45 8.34 24.45
CA ARG A 124 -1.04 9.27 25.44
C ARG A 124 -2.33 8.75 26.06
N TYR A 125 -3.18 8.11 25.26
CA TYR A 125 -4.46 7.59 25.77
C TYR A 125 -4.29 6.40 26.70
N LEU A 126 -3.29 5.55 26.44
CA LEU A 126 -3.02 4.35 27.23
C LEU A 126 -2.02 4.58 28.38
N ASP A 127 -1.36 5.75 28.40
CA ASP A 127 -0.23 6.04 29.29
C ASP A 127 0.83 4.93 29.27
N TYR A 128 1.14 4.47 28.05
CA TYR A 128 2.01 3.32 27.85
C TYR A 128 2.94 3.56 26.67
N ARG A 129 4.22 3.16 26.79
CA ARG A 129 5.20 3.36 25.73
C ARG A 129 4.85 2.55 24.48
N ILE A 130 4.74 3.22 23.33
CA ILE A 130 4.43 2.57 22.05
C ILE A 130 5.52 2.86 21.00
N LEU A 131 6.22 1.82 20.58
CA LEU A 131 7.19 1.85 19.48
C LEU A 131 6.47 1.87 18.12
N LYS A 132 6.56 2.98 17.38
CA LYS A 132 5.88 3.14 16.08
C LYS A 132 6.78 2.67 14.92
N CYS A 133 6.73 1.37 14.63
CA CYS A 133 7.59 0.70 13.65
C CYS A 133 6.83 0.26 12.39
N GLY A 134 5.83 1.04 11.96
CA GLY A 134 5.12 0.79 10.71
C GLY A 134 5.97 1.15 9.49
N VAL A 135 5.83 0.41 8.40
CA VAL A 135 6.54 0.63 7.13
C VAL A 135 5.49 0.76 6.03
N GLY A 136 5.54 1.81 5.20
CA GLY A 136 4.49 1.99 4.17
C GLY A 136 4.40 0.79 3.20
N GLY A 137 3.20 0.26 2.96
CA GLY A 137 3.01 -0.98 2.19
C GLY A 137 3.50 -0.92 0.73
N LEU A 138 3.55 0.28 0.13
CA LEU A 138 4.06 0.47 -1.22
C LEU A 138 5.58 0.22 -1.33
N TRP A 139 6.29 0.26 -0.20
CA TRP A 139 7.73 0.07 -0.11
C TRP A 139 8.13 -1.39 0.07
N HIS A 140 7.21 -2.25 0.51
CA HIS A 140 7.41 -3.70 0.61
C HIS A 140 7.57 -4.38 -0.76
N ILE A 141 7.06 -3.74 -1.82
CA ILE A 141 7.09 -4.25 -3.21
C ILE A 141 8.39 -3.85 -3.92
N SER A 142 9.05 -2.78 -3.47
CA SER A 142 10.28 -2.26 -4.11
C SER A 142 11.55 -3.04 -3.76
N GLY A 143 11.51 -3.92 -2.75
CA GLY A 143 12.63 -4.81 -2.40
C GLY A 143 12.73 -6.07 -3.27
N ILE A 144 11.83 -6.26 -4.25
CA ILE A 144 11.75 -7.43 -5.14
C ILE A 144 12.26 -7.10 -6.56
N LEU A 145 12.72 -5.86 -6.81
CA LEU A 145 13.30 -5.44 -8.10
C LEU A 145 14.79 -5.14 -7.99
#